data_AF-A0A2N1V8W7-F1
#
_entry.id   AF-A0A2N1V8W7-F1
#
_cell.length_a   1.000
_cell.length_b   1.000
_cell.length_c   1.000
_cell.angle_alpha   90.00
_cell.angle_beta   90.00
_cell.angle_gamma   90.00
#
_symmetry.space_group_name_H-M   'P 1'
#
loop_
_entity.id
_entity.type
_entity.pdbx_description
1 polymer ?
#
loop_
_entity_poly.entity_id
_entity_poly.type
_entity_poly.pdbx_seq_one_letter_code
_entity_poly.pdbx_strand_id
1 'polypeptide(L)'
;MKKFALLIAALLVITSCKTLQNDGENYVADATPPAGYSPIFITQKMEFDKNGKDSLQVNVSNVRYEGNKTSAFIHLINQNNTLLTNASNKKDIWCEVIDSTTLGESIIKSNIIEYKDINSAPISIAIVMDHSGSMGEERARNMQLAVQKLIDNKRDQDRITLIRYDNKIAVHAGPDKDIATLKTAHQINGLQGYGSLTATRDAIIKAVTILENEPLTHKRAVVVFTDGFDNSSTQGIDDVVKSAREKNIFVSTVDYGYNVDEKMLQEIANRTYGIYHHIYLTKEFDYVFDDVYTRLNNYYLIEYDVDSFGEHKLKLKICLDGKEYFDEYSYDNTPPVGSLVLLNVLFDHDKSTLKKESKNAVKMLADYMKSSPELKIELHGHTDNTGNADYNLKLSDKRAETVKNELVALGVEGSRISFTGHGDTKPIADNNTNDGRANNRRTEFLLR
;
A
#
# COMPACT_ATOMS: atom_id res chain seq x y z
N MET A 1 -16.67 -45.05 66.83
CA MET A 1 -16.38 -44.52 68.17
C MET A 1 -14.89 -44.72 68.48
N LYS A 2 -14.20 -43.62 68.82
CA LYS A 2 -12.91 -43.46 69.55
C LYS A 2 -11.69 -44.32 69.11
N LYS A 3 -10.63 -43.77 68.48
CA LYS A 3 -9.61 -42.76 68.88
C LYS A 3 -8.49 -43.28 69.82
N PHE A 4 -7.27 -42.80 69.50
CA PHE A 4 -6.00 -42.69 70.25
C PHE A 4 -4.98 -43.83 70.08
N ALA A 5 -3.67 -43.60 69.86
CA ALA A 5 -2.78 -42.42 69.85
C ALA A 5 -1.51 -42.77 69.02
N LEU A 6 -0.98 -41.94 68.11
CA LEU A 6 -0.12 -40.75 68.24
C LEU A 6 1.37 -41.06 68.56
N LEU A 7 2.30 -40.68 67.66
CA LEU A 7 3.59 -40.06 68.01
C LEU A 7 4.32 -39.46 66.77
N ILE A 8 4.49 -38.12 66.78
CA ILE A 8 5.67 -37.30 66.38
C ILE A 8 6.12 -37.35 64.89
N ALA A 9 6.33 -36.27 64.13
CA ALA A 9 6.85 -34.92 64.43
C ALA A 9 6.27 -33.85 63.50
N ALA A 10 6.31 -32.60 63.96
CA ALA A 10 5.91 -31.38 63.27
C ALA A 10 7.13 -30.53 62.83
N LEU A 11 6.89 -29.70 61.80
CA LEU A 11 7.56 -28.45 61.41
C LEU A 11 9.00 -28.46 60.81
N LEU A 12 9.08 -28.08 59.52
CA LEU A 12 10.03 -27.11 58.90
C LEU A 12 9.60 -26.93 57.43
N VAL A 13 8.81 -25.90 57.11
CA VAL A 13 9.22 -24.61 56.52
C VAL A 13 10.06 -24.74 55.23
N ILE A 14 9.38 -24.44 54.11
CA ILE A 14 9.82 -23.70 52.91
C ILE A 14 11.24 -24.01 52.40
N THR A 15 11.33 -24.69 51.26
CA THR A 15 12.01 -24.20 50.03
C THR A 15 12.08 -25.33 48.99
N SER A 16 12.02 -24.93 47.72
CA SER A 16 12.35 -25.74 46.54
C SER A 16 11.22 -26.62 46.00
N CYS A 17 10.12 -25.98 45.57
CA CYS A 17 9.58 -26.38 44.27
C CYS A 17 10.68 -26.05 43.28
N LYS A 18 11.48 -27.06 42.87
CA LYS A 18 12.44 -26.90 41.79
C LYS A 18 11.63 -26.51 40.57
N THR A 19 11.59 -25.21 40.29
CA THR A 19 11.56 -24.68 38.94
C THR A 19 12.46 -25.59 38.12
N LEU A 20 11.88 -26.21 37.08
CA LEU A 20 12.65 -26.58 35.92
C LEU A 20 13.41 -25.31 35.52
N GLN A 21 14.67 -25.22 35.94
CA GLN A 21 15.64 -24.45 35.20
C GLN A 21 15.55 -25.02 33.80
N ASN A 22 14.97 -24.25 32.89
CA ASN A 22 15.25 -24.43 31.49
C ASN A 22 16.76 -24.27 31.39
N ASP A 23 17.45 -25.41 31.35
CA ASP A 23 18.81 -25.50 30.85
C ASP A 23 18.82 -24.77 29.51
N GLY A 24 19.73 -23.80 29.39
CA GLY A 24 19.76 -22.79 28.34
C GLY A 24 20.03 -23.35 26.95
N GLU A 25 19.05 -24.01 26.37
CA GLU A 25 18.92 -24.24 24.93
C GLU A 25 17.48 -24.00 24.52
N ASN A 26 17.25 -22.96 23.71
CA ASN A 26 16.18 -22.92 22.73
C ASN A 26 16.61 -21.97 21.59
N TYR A 27 17.29 -22.55 20.59
CA TYR A 27 17.28 -22.05 19.21
C TYR A 27 15.80 -21.97 18.76
N VAL A 28 15.34 -20.97 18.01
CA VAL A 28 15.86 -20.56 16.69
C VAL A 28 15.76 -19.04 16.54
N ALA A 29 16.86 -18.31 16.79
CA ALA A 29 16.87 -16.85 16.76
C ALA A 29 16.80 -16.27 15.33
N ASP A 30 17.25 -17.00 14.32
CA ASP A 30 17.27 -16.57 12.92
C ASP A 30 17.04 -17.76 11.98
N ALA A 31 16.37 -17.54 10.85
CA ALA A 31 16.37 -18.49 9.75
C ALA A 31 17.72 -18.39 9.00
N THR A 32 18.20 -19.49 8.42
CA THR A 32 19.37 -19.41 7.52
C THR A 32 18.91 -18.79 6.21
N PRO A 33 19.41 -17.60 5.80
CA PRO A 33 18.97 -16.98 4.56
C PRO A 33 19.39 -17.80 3.34
N PRO A 34 18.63 -17.73 2.23
CA PRO A 34 19.00 -18.38 1.00
C PRO A 34 20.31 -17.81 0.43
N ALA A 35 21.00 -18.60 -0.38
CA ALA A 35 22.23 -18.15 -1.03
C ALA A 35 21.97 -16.89 -1.88
N GLY A 36 22.82 -15.88 -1.72
CA GLY A 36 22.67 -14.59 -2.42
C GLY A 36 21.67 -13.62 -1.78
N TYR A 37 21.09 -13.96 -0.63
CA TYR A 37 20.24 -13.05 0.13
C TYR A 37 21.02 -11.80 0.56
N SER A 38 20.61 -10.65 0.03
CA SER A 38 21.22 -9.34 0.28
C SER A 38 20.14 -8.27 0.26
N PRO A 39 19.37 -8.11 1.36
CA PRO A 39 18.27 -7.17 1.40
C PRO A 39 18.78 -5.72 1.37
N ILE A 40 17.98 -4.87 0.73
CA ILE A 40 18.28 -3.46 0.56
C ILE A 40 17.35 -2.68 1.49
N PHE A 41 17.87 -2.29 2.65
CA PHE A 41 17.18 -1.36 3.56
C PHE A 41 17.90 -0.02 3.51
N ILE A 42 17.18 1.07 3.37
CA ILE A 42 17.75 2.40 3.48
C ILE A 42 18.14 2.64 4.94
N THR A 43 19.44 2.82 5.18
CA THR A 43 19.98 3.04 6.53
C THR A 43 20.52 4.45 6.72
N GLN A 44 20.76 5.16 5.62
CA GLN A 44 21.39 6.48 5.58
C GLN A 44 20.86 7.28 4.40
N LYS A 45 21.08 8.61 4.44
CA LYS A 45 20.75 9.55 3.37
C LYS A 45 21.95 10.42 3.06
N MET A 46 22.18 10.68 1.78
CA MET A 46 23.18 11.64 1.32
C MET A 46 22.73 12.36 0.05
N GLU A 47 23.25 13.56 -0.19
CA GLU A 47 23.02 14.23 -1.47
C GLU A 47 23.77 13.53 -2.61
N PHE A 48 23.15 13.57 -3.78
CA PHE A 48 23.69 13.16 -5.06
C PHE A 48 24.69 14.21 -5.54
N ASP A 49 25.86 14.22 -4.90
CA ASP A 49 27.09 14.82 -5.41
C ASP A 49 28.22 14.42 -4.43
N LYS A 50 29.46 14.36 -4.93
CA LYS A 50 30.72 14.20 -4.16
C LYS A 50 31.38 12.83 -4.02
N ASN A 51 30.74 11.69 -3.74
CA ASN A 51 31.47 10.39 -3.59
C ASN A 51 30.59 9.12 -3.70
N GLY A 52 29.37 9.21 -4.24
CA GLY A 52 28.39 8.09 -4.27
C GLY A 52 28.42 7.20 -5.52
N LYS A 53 29.54 7.14 -6.26
CA LYS A 53 29.61 6.62 -7.63
C LYS A 53 29.92 5.13 -7.76
N ASP A 54 30.29 4.46 -6.67
CA ASP A 54 30.56 3.03 -6.70
C ASP A 54 29.24 2.25 -6.54
N SER A 55 28.75 1.75 -7.68
CA SER A 55 27.56 0.92 -7.87
C SER A 55 26.24 1.54 -7.35
N LEU A 56 25.50 2.15 -8.27
CA LEU A 56 24.14 2.61 -8.07
C LEU A 56 23.15 1.46 -8.20
N GLN A 57 22.15 1.43 -7.33
CA GLN A 57 20.95 0.61 -7.46
C GLN A 57 19.78 1.56 -7.69
N VAL A 58 19.07 1.33 -8.79
CA VAL A 58 17.80 1.98 -9.07
C VAL A 58 16.73 1.09 -8.48
N ASN A 59 15.78 1.67 -7.76
CA ASN A 59 14.66 0.93 -7.24
C ASN A 59 13.35 1.67 -7.50
N VAL A 60 12.46 1.05 -8.27
CA VAL A 60 11.05 1.42 -8.38
C VAL A 60 10.32 0.71 -7.25
N SER A 61 10.12 1.41 -6.14
CA SER A 61 9.53 0.85 -4.92
C SER A 61 8.05 0.47 -5.09
N ASN A 62 7.29 1.29 -5.81
CA ASN A 62 5.89 1.05 -6.12
C ASN A 62 5.43 1.87 -7.33
N VAL A 63 4.38 1.40 -7.99
CA VAL A 63 3.66 2.12 -9.04
C VAL A 63 2.20 2.26 -8.65
N ARG A 64 1.65 3.47 -8.77
CA ARG A 64 0.24 3.79 -8.48
C ARG A 64 -0.46 4.18 -9.75
N TYR A 65 -1.75 3.91 -9.83
CA TYR A 65 -2.55 4.27 -10.98
C TYR A 65 -3.98 4.64 -10.58
N GLU A 66 -4.53 5.64 -11.25
CA GLU A 66 -5.91 6.09 -11.09
C GLU A 66 -6.44 6.54 -12.45
N GLY A 67 -7.39 5.78 -13.00
CA GLY A 67 -7.81 5.97 -14.38
C GLY A 67 -6.63 5.74 -15.34
N ASN A 68 -6.28 6.76 -16.12
CA ASN A 68 -5.14 6.72 -17.04
C ASN A 68 -3.86 7.32 -16.45
N LYS A 69 -3.90 7.88 -15.23
CA LYS A 69 -2.73 8.47 -14.56
C LYS A 69 -1.93 7.36 -13.88
N THR A 70 -0.63 7.34 -14.11
CA THR A 70 0.32 6.45 -13.43
C THR A 70 1.41 7.26 -12.74
N SER A 71 1.75 6.87 -11.51
CA SER A 71 2.76 7.50 -10.65
C SER A 71 3.77 6.45 -10.19
N ALA A 72 5.03 6.56 -10.59
CA ALA A 72 6.12 5.67 -10.17
C ALA A 72 6.97 6.33 -9.07
N PHE A 73 7.26 5.57 -8.01
CA PHE A 73 7.98 6.02 -6.83
C PHE A 73 9.37 5.39 -6.80
N ILE A 74 10.39 6.23 -6.89
CA ILE A 74 11.75 5.80 -7.21
C ILE A 74 12.71 6.18 -6.09
N HIS A 75 13.63 5.28 -5.81
CA HIS A 75 14.73 5.44 -4.88
C HIS A 75 16.04 5.13 -5.57
N LEU A 76 17.01 6.03 -5.42
CA LEU A 76 18.37 5.83 -5.88
C LEU A 76 19.22 5.45 -4.67
N ILE A 77 19.75 4.24 -4.63
CA ILE A 77 20.42 3.67 -3.46
C ILE A 77 21.84 3.27 -3.88
N ASN A 78 22.86 3.60 -3.10
CA ASN A 78 24.20 3.09 -3.38
C ASN A 78 24.40 1.68 -2.79
N GLN A 79 25.51 1.03 -3.13
CA GLN A 79 25.90 -0.28 -2.56
C GLN A 79 25.99 -0.36 -1.03
N ASN A 80 26.04 0.79 -0.35
CA ASN A 80 26.08 0.90 1.12
C ASN A 80 24.70 1.19 1.70
N ASN A 81 23.61 0.88 0.99
CA ASN A 81 22.25 1.06 1.50
C ASN A 81 21.94 2.52 1.90
N THR A 82 22.57 3.47 1.20
CA THR A 82 22.35 4.92 1.38
C THR A 82 21.47 5.47 0.28
N LEU A 83 20.37 6.11 0.65
CA LEU A 83 19.49 6.82 -0.28
C LEU A 83 20.15 8.12 -0.77
N LEU A 84 20.16 8.31 -2.08
CA LEU A 84 20.71 9.47 -2.76
C LEU A 84 19.60 10.47 -3.12
N THR A 85 19.68 11.69 -2.59
CA THR A 85 18.73 12.80 -2.83
C THR A 85 19.34 13.88 -3.74
N ASN A 86 18.63 14.92 -4.14
CA ASN A 86 19.03 16.01 -5.05
C ASN A 86 19.39 15.59 -6.49
N ALA A 87 18.89 14.45 -6.96
CA ALA A 87 19.16 14.00 -8.33
C ALA A 87 18.09 14.45 -9.36
N SER A 88 16.97 15.04 -8.94
CA SER A 88 15.85 15.42 -9.84
C SER A 88 16.26 16.37 -10.96
N ASN A 89 17.10 17.35 -10.65
CA ASN A 89 17.58 18.35 -11.62
C ASN A 89 18.76 17.86 -12.47
N LYS A 90 19.31 16.67 -12.20
CA LYS A 90 20.44 16.07 -12.92
C LYS A 90 19.92 15.34 -14.17
N LYS A 91 19.37 16.09 -15.14
CA LYS A 91 18.66 15.52 -16.31
C LYS A 91 19.50 14.56 -17.16
N ASP A 92 20.82 14.70 -17.09
CA ASP A 92 21.80 13.83 -17.75
C ASP A 92 21.76 12.39 -17.24
N ILE A 93 21.33 12.16 -15.99
CA ILE A 93 21.27 10.80 -15.44
C ILE A 93 19.95 10.09 -15.73
N TRP A 94 18.85 10.81 -15.88
CA TRP A 94 17.51 10.24 -16.14
C TRP A 94 17.32 9.94 -17.63
N CYS A 95 18.05 8.94 -18.12
CA CYS A 95 18.21 8.78 -19.57
C CYS A 95 17.01 8.15 -20.28
N GLU A 96 16.32 7.18 -19.66
CA GLU A 96 15.20 6.52 -20.34
C GLU A 96 14.16 5.98 -19.35
N VAL A 97 12.89 6.24 -19.66
CA VAL A 97 11.74 5.70 -18.93
C VAL A 97 10.80 5.13 -19.99
N ILE A 98 10.58 3.82 -19.93
CA ILE A 98 9.73 3.10 -20.90
C ILE A 98 8.62 2.42 -20.13
N ASP A 99 7.39 2.60 -20.57
CA ASP A 99 6.28 1.76 -20.16
C ASP A 99 5.91 0.86 -21.33
N SER A 100 5.81 -0.45 -21.08
CA SER A 100 5.58 -1.45 -22.12
C SER A 100 4.38 -2.33 -21.79
N THR A 101 3.63 -2.69 -22.83
CA THR A 101 2.47 -3.58 -22.76
C THR A 101 2.55 -4.59 -23.90
N THR A 102 1.59 -5.52 -23.93
CA THR A 102 1.42 -6.42 -25.09
C THR A 102 1.09 -5.69 -26.39
N LEU A 103 0.61 -4.44 -26.31
CA LEU A 103 0.25 -3.62 -27.46
C LEU A 103 1.41 -2.76 -27.99
N GLY A 104 2.50 -2.63 -27.23
CA GLY A 104 3.69 -1.87 -27.63
C GLY A 104 4.36 -1.13 -26.47
N GLU A 105 5.37 -0.33 -26.82
CA GLU A 105 6.18 0.44 -25.87
C GLU A 105 5.92 1.95 -26.02
N SER A 106 5.90 2.65 -24.89
CA SER A 106 5.76 4.10 -24.80
C SER A 106 6.97 4.68 -24.08
N ILE A 107 7.70 5.58 -24.76
CA ILE A 107 8.76 6.36 -24.14
C ILE A 107 8.12 7.51 -23.35
N ILE A 108 8.32 7.48 -22.04
CA ILE A 108 7.73 8.44 -21.12
C ILE A 108 8.61 9.68 -21.05
N LYS A 109 8.04 10.83 -21.45
CA LYS A 109 8.65 12.13 -21.17
C LYS A 109 8.43 12.47 -19.70
N SER A 110 9.43 12.14 -18.88
CA SER A 110 9.33 12.29 -17.44
C SER A 110 9.77 13.69 -17.00
N ASN A 111 8.93 14.35 -16.19
CA ASN A 111 9.37 15.40 -15.30
C ASN A 111 9.60 14.76 -13.93
N ILE A 112 10.84 14.80 -13.44
CA ILE A 112 11.18 14.17 -12.16
C ILE A 112 10.91 15.16 -11.04
N ILE A 113 9.94 14.87 -10.20
CA ILE A 113 9.68 15.65 -8.98
C ILE A 113 10.35 14.94 -7.82
N GLU A 114 11.00 15.68 -6.93
CA GLU A 114 11.64 15.10 -5.75
C GLU A 114 10.97 15.56 -4.46
N TYR A 115 10.62 14.56 -3.65
CA TYR A 115 10.16 14.73 -2.29
C TYR A 115 11.27 14.28 -1.35
N LYS A 116 11.51 15.11 -0.33
CA LYS A 116 12.45 14.95 0.76
C LYS A 116 11.72 15.25 2.07
N ASP A 117 12.29 14.85 3.19
CA ASP A 117 11.67 15.04 4.52
C ASP A 117 11.05 16.42 4.74
N ILE A 118 11.68 17.51 4.30
CA ILE A 118 11.21 18.88 4.56
C ILE A 118 10.02 19.32 3.70
N ASN A 119 9.86 18.77 2.50
CA ASN A 119 8.76 19.12 1.57
C ASN A 119 7.74 17.97 1.39
N SER A 120 7.97 16.83 2.04
CA SER A 120 7.03 15.71 2.10
C SER A 120 5.88 16.02 3.07
N ALA A 121 4.65 15.77 2.62
CA ALA A 121 3.46 15.84 3.44
C ALA A 121 3.60 15.06 4.76
N PRO A 122 2.90 15.46 5.83
CA PRO A 122 2.84 14.67 7.06
C PRO A 122 2.37 13.24 6.80
N ILE A 123 2.87 12.30 7.59
CA ILE A 123 2.49 10.90 7.53
C ILE A 123 1.61 10.57 8.73
N SER A 124 0.52 9.83 8.49
CA SER A 124 -0.19 9.08 9.53
C SER A 124 0.00 7.60 9.26
N ILE A 125 0.84 6.95 10.07
CA ILE A 125 1.28 5.57 9.87
C ILE A 125 0.76 4.67 10.99
N ALA A 126 0.26 3.48 10.65
CA ALA A 126 -0.07 2.45 11.63
C ALA A 126 0.95 1.31 11.56
N ILE A 127 1.55 0.98 12.69
CA ILE A 127 2.48 -0.14 12.84
C ILE A 127 1.73 -1.30 13.48
N VAL A 128 1.53 -2.37 12.70
CA VAL A 128 0.72 -3.54 13.05
C VAL A 128 1.64 -4.71 13.34
N MET A 129 1.76 -5.04 14.61
CA MET A 129 2.79 -5.92 15.15
C MET A 129 2.23 -7.28 15.54
N ASP A 130 2.68 -8.34 14.88
CA ASP A 130 2.33 -9.72 15.24
C ASP A 130 2.89 -10.10 16.60
N HIS A 131 2.01 -10.55 17.48
CA HIS A 131 2.29 -11.08 18.81
C HIS A 131 1.63 -12.47 18.96
N SER A 132 1.46 -13.21 17.87
CA SER A 132 1.06 -14.61 17.89
C SER A 132 2.09 -15.48 18.59
N GLY A 133 1.70 -16.71 18.91
CA GLY A 133 2.56 -17.64 19.66
C GLY A 133 3.87 -17.98 18.93
N SER A 134 3.89 -17.95 17.59
CA SER A 134 5.07 -18.29 16.77
C SER A 134 6.21 -17.29 16.92
N MET A 135 5.89 -16.01 17.14
CA MET A 135 6.87 -14.95 17.36
C MET A 135 7.79 -15.26 18.55
N GLY A 136 7.26 -15.90 19.60
CA GLY A 136 7.99 -16.09 20.85
C GLY A 136 8.39 -14.76 21.51
N GLU A 137 8.91 -14.86 22.74
CA GLU A 137 9.24 -13.67 23.55
C GLU A 137 10.36 -12.82 22.94
N GLU A 138 11.39 -13.46 22.37
CA GLU A 138 12.57 -12.76 21.87
C GLU A 138 12.27 -11.96 20.59
N ARG A 139 11.63 -12.56 19.58
CA ARG A 139 11.32 -11.85 18.33
C ARG A 139 10.30 -10.74 18.57
N ALA A 140 9.31 -10.97 19.44
CA ALA A 140 8.38 -9.93 19.83
C ALA A 140 9.08 -8.72 20.48
N ARG A 141 10.05 -8.96 21.38
CA ARG A 141 10.86 -7.89 21.97
C ARG A 141 11.74 -7.17 20.95
N ASN A 142 12.39 -7.91 20.05
CA ASN A 142 13.23 -7.32 19.01
C ASN A 142 12.40 -6.43 18.06
N MET A 143 11.21 -6.89 17.68
CA MET A 143 10.28 -6.09 16.89
C MET A 143 9.85 -4.83 17.66
N GLN A 144 9.53 -4.95 18.95
CA GLN A 144 9.20 -3.79 19.78
C GLN A 144 10.36 -2.80 19.88
N LEU A 145 11.61 -3.26 20.00
CA LEU A 145 12.80 -2.40 20.00
C LEU A 145 12.96 -1.64 18.67
N ALA A 146 12.75 -2.32 17.54
CA ALA A 146 12.79 -1.68 16.23
C ALA A 146 11.71 -0.60 16.05
N VAL A 147 10.47 -0.87 16.50
CA VAL A 147 9.39 0.11 16.47
C VAL A 147 9.67 1.28 17.42
N GLN A 148 10.29 1.03 18.56
CA GLN A 148 10.72 2.09 19.49
C GLN A 148 11.73 3.04 18.81
N LYS A 149 12.69 2.51 18.04
CA LYS A 149 13.64 3.31 17.26
C LYS A 149 12.93 4.18 16.21
N LEU A 150 11.92 3.65 15.52
CA LEU A 150 11.09 4.45 14.61
C LEU A 150 10.38 5.60 15.35
N ILE A 151 9.77 5.32 16.52
CA ILE A 151 9.12 6.35 17.35
C ILE A 151 10.10 7.45 17.76
N ASP A 152 11.34 7.08 18.11
CA ASP A 152 12.37 8.02 18.53
C ASP A 152 12.87 8.91 17.37
N ASN A 153 12.82 8.40 16.12
CA ASN A 153 13.36 9.07 14.94
C ASN A 153 12.29 9.75 14.05
N LYS A 154 11.00 9.63 14.39
CA LYS A 154 9.94 10.21 13.56
C LYS A 154 10.04 11.74 13.49
N ARG A 155 9.53 12.34 12.41
CA ARG A 155 9.32 13.79 12.30
C ARG A 155 8.23 14.25 13.26
N ASP A 156 8.32 15.47 13.77
CA ASP A 156 7.38 16.03 14.76
C ASP A 156 5.92 16.07 14.29
N GLN A 157 5.70 16.31 13.00
CA GLN A 157 4.36 16.39 12.40
C GLN A 157 3.70 15.04 12.14
N ASP A 158 4.50 13.97 12.09
CA ASP A 158 4.00 12.64 11.74
C ASP A 158 3.30 12.00 12.93
N ARG A 159 2.27 11.21 12.63
CA ARG A 159 1.45 10.52 13.62
C ARG A 159 1.63 9.02 13.48
N ILE A 160 1.79 8.33 14.62
CA ILE A 160 1.95 6.87 14.67
C ILE A 160 0.76 6.28 15.41
N THR A 161 0.22 5.19 14.87
CA THR A 161 -0.71 4.27 15.55
C THR A 161 0.03 2.97 15.85
N LEU A 162 -0.09 2.45 17.06
CA LEU A 162 0.55 1.20 17.47
C LEU A 162 -0.52 0.15 17.70
N ILE A 163 -0.47 -0.94 16.93
CA ILE A 163 -1.41 -2.05 17.01
C ILE A 163 -0.64 -3.32 17.28
N ARG A 164 -1.12 -4.11 18.22
CA ARG A 164 -0.63 -5.46 18.48
C ARG A 164 -1.75 -6.45 18.24
N TYR A 165 -1.42 -7.55 17.59
CA TYR A 165 -2.40 -8.57 17.28
C TYR A 165 -1.87 -9.98 17.46
N ASP A 166 -2.76 -10.86 17.84
CA ASP A 166 -2.72 -12.30 17.62
C ASP A 166 -4.10 -12.67 17.04
N ASN A 167 -4.93 -13.46 17.72
CA ASN A 167 -6.34 -13.64 17.35
C ASN A 167 -7.23 -12.50 17.86
N LYS A 168 -6.71 -11.69 18.80
CA LYS A 168 -7.31 -10.41 19.21
C LYS A 168 -6.45 -9.27 18.69
N ILE A 169 -7.08 -8.13 18.48
CA ILE A 169 -6.41 -6.93 17.98
C ILE A 169 -6.62 -5.82 19.00
N ALA A 170 -5.53 -5.20 19.46
CA ALA A 170 -5.61 -4.06 20.36
C ALA A 170 -4.77 -2.89 19.85
N VAL A 171 -5.36 -1.70 19.93
CA VAL A 171 -4.69 -0.43 19.68
C VAL A 171 -4.06 0.02 20.99
N HIS A 172 -2.74 0.09 21.02
CA HIS A 172 -1.98 0.53 22.18
C HIS A 172 -1.84 2.05 22.20
N ALA A 173 -1.67 2.66 21.02
CA ALA A 173 -1.53 4.10 20.90
C ALA A 173 -2.06 4.62 19.56
N GLY A 174 -2.38 5.92 19.54
CA GLY A 174 -2.50 6.72 18.33
C GLY A 174 -3.85 6.73 17.62
N PRO A 175 -3.94 7.47 16.49
CA PRO A 175 -2.85 8.22 15.84
C PRO A 175 -2.34 9.39 16.71
N ASP A 176 -1.06 9.38 17.07
CA ASP A 176 -0.48 10.41 17.93
C ASP A 176 0.88 10.88 17.40
N LYS A 177 1.19 12.16 17.59
CA LYS A 177 2.46 12.78 17.23
C LYS A 177 3.43 12.91 18.40
N ASP A 178 2.94 12.79 19.64
CA ASP A 178 3.73 12.97 20.85
C ASP A 178 4.56 11.72 21.16
N ILE A 179 5.88 11.86 21.13
CA ILE A 179 6.82 10.75 21.35
C ILE A 179 6.65 10.16 22.75
N ALA A 180 6.47 10.98 23.79
CA ALA A 180 6.37 10.49 25.16
C ALA A 180 5.11 9.62 25.37
N THR A 181 3.99 10.04 24.78
CA THR A 181 2.73 9.29 24.78
C THR A 181 2.89 7.96 24.06
N LEU A 182 3.46 7.98 22.84
CA LEU A 182 3.73 6.76 22.07
C LEU A 182 4.63 5.78 22.82
N LYS A 183 5.71 6.25 23.45
CA LYS A 183 6.65 5.41 24.21
C LYS A 183 6.02 4.78 25.44
N THR A 184 5.23 5.57 26.17
CA THR A 184 4.53 5.11 27.38
C THR A 184 3.54 3.99 27.05
N ALA A 185 2.85 4.13 25.91
CA ALA A 185 1.89 3.16 25.43
C ALA A 185 2.54 1.93 24.77
N HIS A 186 3.64 2.10 24.03
CA HIS A 186 4.31 1.02 23.30
C HIS A 186 4.75 -0.09 24.26
N GLN A 187 5.59 0.20 25.26
CA GLN A 187 6.18 -0.78 26.20
C GLN A 187 6.95 -1.94 25.53
N ILE A 188 8.14 -2.27 26.01
CA ILE A 188 8.93 -3.41 25.50
C ILE A 188 8.72 -4.61 26.45
N ASN A 189 7.61 -5.31 26.27
CA ASN A 189 7.14 -6.38 27.17
C ASN A 189 6.89 -7.72 26.47
N GLY A 190 7.44 -7.92 25.26
CA GLY A 190 7.34 -9.18 24.52
C GLY A 190 5.89 -9.59 24.28
N LEU A 191 5.54 -10.84 24.52
CA LEU A 191 4.21 -11.38 24.25
C LEU A 191 3.19 -11.10 25.37
N GLN A 192 3.44 -10.19 26.32
CA GLN A 192 2.58 -10.03 27.49
C GLN A 192 1.08 -9.87 27.14
N GLY A 193 0.31 -10.90 27.50
CA GLY A 193 -1.13 -10.97 27.26
C GLY A 193 -1.53 -11.48 25.87
N TYR A 194 -0.59 -11.78 24.98
CA TYR A 194 -0.78 -12.32 23.63
C TYR A 194 -0.21 -13.75 23.54
N GLY A 195 -0.01 -14.28 22.34
CA GLY A 195 0.57 -15.60 22.09
C GLY A 195 -0.41 -16.63 21.53
N SER A 196 -1.53 -16.20 20.95
CA SER A 196 -2.52 -17.08 20.32
C SER A 196 -2.29 -17.25 18.80
N LEU A 197 -3.36 -17.53 18.06
CA LEU A 197 -3.43 -17.60 16.60
C LEU A 197 -3.13 -16.23 15.95
N THR A 198 -3.12 -16.15 14.62
CA THR A 198 -2.67 -14.99 13.85
C THR A 198 -3.82 -14.42 13.00
N ALA A 199 -4.26 -13.19 13.27
CA ALA A 199 -5.34 -12.50 12.54
C ALA A 199 -4.83 -11.28 11.75
N THR A 200 -3.88 -11.52 10.84
CA THR A 200 -3.16 -10.46 10.10
C THR A 200 -4.09 -9.55 9.29
N ARG A 201 -4.99 -10.12 8.47
CA ARG A 201 -5.91 -9.32 7.63
C ARG A 201 -6.89 -8.49 8.44
N ASP A 202 -7.44 -9.05 9.52
CA ASP A 202 -8.34 -8.31 10.42
C ASP A 202 -7.58 -7.15 11.11
N ALA A 203 -6.32 -7.36 11.47
CA ALA A 203 -5.46 -6.32 12.05
C ALA A 203 -5.15 -5.19 11.06
N ILE A 204 -4.92 -5.52 9.77
CA ILE A 204 -4.77 -4.53 8.70
C ILE A 204 -6.05 -3.71 8.52
N ILE A 205 -7.22 -4.37 8.45
CA ILE A 205 -8.51 -3.66 8.37
C ILE A 205 -8.69 -2.72 9.55
N LYS A 206 -8.37 -3.15 10.76
CA LYS A 206 -8.44 -2.29 11.95
C LYS A 206 -7.55 -1.06 11.81
N ALA A 207 -6.34 -1.20 11.29
CA ALA A 207 -5.43 -0.09 11.02
C ALA A 207 -5.99 0.87 9.97
N VAL A 208 -6.51 0.34 8.87
CA VAL A 208 -7.15 1.11 7.79
C VAL A 208 -8.34 1.93 8.31
N THR A 209 -9.22 1.32 9.11
CA THR A 209 -10.36 2.03 9.74
C THR A 209 -9.92 3.15 10.68
N ILE A 210 -8.79 3.00 11.38
CA ILE A 210 -8.28 4.07 12.23
C ILE A 210 -7.76 5.23 11.38
N LEU A 211 -6.96 4.92 10.36
CA LEU A 211 -6.34 5.92 9.49
C LEU A 211 -7.33 6.62 8.55
N GLU A 212 -8.52 6.05 8.30
CA GLU A 212 -9.54 6.67 7.46
C GLU A 212 -9.94 8.08 7.95
N ASN A 213 -9.86 8.29 9.27
CA ASN A 213 -10.21 9.53 9.96
C ASN A 213 -9.07 10.55 10.01
N GLU A 214 -7.86 10.18 9.59
CA GLU A 214 -6.73 11.09 9.51
C GLU A 214 -6.84 12.03 8.29
N PRO A 215 -6.27 13.25 8.35
CA PRO A 215 -6.46 14.24 7.30
C PRO A 215 -6.08 13.73 5.91
N LEU A 216 -6.87 14.05 4.89
CA LEU A 216 -6.58 13.67 3.49
C LEU A 216 -5.28 14.30 2.95
N THR A 217 -4.79 15.36 3.58
CA THR A 217 -3.48 15.96 3.28
C THR A 217 -2.31 15.14 3.80
N HIS A 218 -2.55 14.19 4.71
CA HIS A 218 -1.54 13.27 5.20
C HIS A 218 -1.39 12.09 4.25
N LYS A 219 -0.16 11.60 4.09
CA LYS A 219 0.09 10.27 3.57
C LYS A 219 -0.32 9.26 4.62
N ARG A 220 -1.24 8.36 4.28
CA ARG A 220 -1.73 7.35 5.22
C ARG A 220 -1.20 5.98 4.83
N ALA A 221 -0.54 5.30 5.77
CA ALA A 221 0.14 4.04 5.50
C ALA A 221 0.00 3.06 6.66
N VAL A 222 -0.08 1.77 6.35
CA VAL A 222 -0.02 0.66 7.29
C VAL A 222 1.29 -0.08 7.02
N VAL A 223 2.00 -0.45 8.07
CA VAL A 223 3.13 -1.40 8.00
C VAL A 223 2.78 -2.57 8.90
N VAL A 224 2.52 -3.72 8.29
CA VAL A 224 2.21 -4.95 9.01
C VAL A 224 3.40 -5.89 9.03
N PHE A 225 3.68 -6.45 10.19
CA PHE A 225 4.70 -7.46 10.41
C PHE A 225 4.04 -8.80 10.78
N THR A 226 4.58 -9.92 10.31
CA THR A 226 4.19 -11.28 10.77
C THR A 226 5.32 -12.30 10.60
N ASP A 227 5.33 -13.36 11.40
CA ASP A 227 6.20 -14.52 11.18
C ASP A 227 5.44 -15.80 10.79
N GLY A 228 4.15 -15.67 10.45
CA GLY A 228 3.28 -16.82 10.27
C GLY A 228 2.19 -16.67 9.22
N PHE A 229 1.41 -17.74 9.08
CA PHE A 229 0.19 -17.76 8.28
C PHE A 229 -0.96 -17.11 9.04
N ASP A 230 -1.79 -16.36 8.33
CA ASP A 230 -3.08 -15.93 8.82
C ASP A 230 -4.02 -17.14 8.95
N ASN A 231 -4.44 -17.44 10.18
CA ASN A 231 -5.24 -18.63 10.51
C ASN A 231 -6.43 -18.31 11.42
N SER A 232 -6.74 -17.02 11.61
CA SER A 232 -7.88 -16.59 12.43
C SER A 232 -8.59 -15.33 11.94
N SER A 233 -8.11 -14.68 10.87
CA SER A 233 -8.86 -13.57 10.26
C SER A 233 -10.17 -14.03 9.64
N THR A 234 -11.15 -13.13 9.67
CA THR A 234 -12.44 -13.28 9.00
C THR A 234 -12.48 -12.63 7.62
N GLN A 235 -11.59 -11.66 7.37
CA GLN A 235 -11.54 -10.88 6.14
C GLN A 235 -10.75 -11.59 5.03
N GLY A 236 -11.20 -11.43 3.78
CA GLY A 236 -10.47 -11.85 2.59
C GLY A 236 -9.38 -10.86 2.18
N ILE A 237 -8.53 -11.26 1.23
CA ILE A 237 -7.51 -10.36 0.64
C ILE A 237 -8.22 -9.19 -0.07
N ASP A 238 -9.27 -9.47 -0.83
CA ASP A 238 -10.03 -8.44 -1.56
C ASP A 238 -10.69 -7.42 -0.63
N ASP A 239 -11.13 -7.82 0.56
CA ASP A 239 -11.69 -6.91 1.55
C ASP A 239 -10.64 -5.91 2.06
N VAL A 240 -9.42 -6.40 2.33
CA VAL A 240 -8.26 -5.58 2.72
C VAL A 240 -7.92 -4.59 1.60
N VAL A 241 -7.75 -5.10 0.39
CA VAL A 241 -7.37 -4.29 -0.78
C VAL A 241 -8.42 -3.22 -1.05
N LYS A 242 -9.70 -3.60 -1.11
CA LYS A 242 -10.81 -2.66 -1.33
C LYS A 242 -10.83 -1.58 -0.27
N SER A 243 -10.81 -1.98 1.01
CA SER A 243 -10.90 -1.02 2.12
C SER A 243 -9.75 -0.02 2.12
N ALA A 244 -8.52 -0.48 1.87
CA ALA A 244 -7.34 0.37 1.81
C ALA A 244 -7.35 1.31 0.60
N ARG A 245 -7.71 0.79 -0.58
CA ARG A 245 -7.72 1.54 -1.85
C ARG A 245 -8.78 2.62 -1.90
N GLU A 246 -10.01 2.33 -1.49
CA GLU A 246 -11.09 3.33 -1.42
C GLU A 246 -10.74 4.51 -0.50
N LYS A 247 -9.89 4.26 0.49
CA LYS A 247 -9.46 5.26 1.48
C LYS A 247 -8.11 5.87 1.16
N ASN A 248 -7.47 5.53 0.04
CA ASN A 248 -6.11 5.98 -0.31
C ASN A 248 -5.11 5.74 0.84
N ILE A 249 -5.11 4.52 1.38
CA ILE A 249 -4.20 4.06 2.44
C ILE A 249 -3.31 2.97 1.84
N PHE A 250 -1.99 3.13 1.99
CA PHE A 250 -1.02 2.16 1.48
C PHE A 250 -0.76 1.08 2.53
N VAL A 251 -0.62 -0.19 2.13
CA VAL A 251 -0.28 -1.26 3.09
C VAL A 251 1.04 -1.90 2.69
N SER A 252 2.11 -1.59 3.42
CA SER A 252 3.38 -2.32 3.31
C SER A 252 3.36 -3.52 4.25
N THR A 253 3.93 -4.63 3.79
CA THR A 253 3.92 -5.91 4.51
C THR A 253 5.34 -6.41 4.70
N VAL A 254 5.63 -6.94 5.88
CA VAL A 254 6.90 -7.54 6.25
C VAL A 254 6.63 -8.93 6.79
N ASP A 255 7.25 -9.94 6.21
CA ASP A 255 7.27 -11.28 6.79
C ASP A 255 8.66 -11.74 7.19
N TYR A 256 8.70 -12.66 8.14
CA TYR A 256 9.93 -13.17 8.72
C TYR A 256 9.98 -14.70 8.70
N GLY A 257 11.07 -15.23 8.14
CA GLY A 257 11.35 -16.66 8.11
C GLY A 257 10.62 -17.41 6.98
N TYR A 258 10.62 -18.74 7.03
CA TYR A 258 10.15 -19.57 5.93
C TYR A 258 8.67 -19.99 6.02
N ASN A 259 8.05 -19.87 7.19
CA ASN A 259 6.70 -20.41 7.45
C ASN A 259 5.64 -19.31 7.38
N VAL A 260 5.63 -18.57 6.28
CA VAL A 260 4.81 -17.37 6.08
C VAL A 260 3.98 -17.47 4.81
N ASP A 261 2.85 -16.77 4.78
CA ASP A 261 2.05 -16.62 3.56
C ASP A 261 2.58 -15.47 2.71
N GLU A 262 3.76 -15.67 2.13
CA GLU A 262 4.45 -14.69 1.28
C GLU A 262 3.54 -14.19 0.14
N LYS A 263 2.78 -15.10 -0.48
CA LYS A 263 1.89 -14.76 -1.59
C LYS A 263 0.78 -13.81 -1.15
N MET A 264 0.10 -14.09 -0.03
CA MET A 264 -0.93 -13.20 0.52
C MET A 264 -0.36 -11.80 0.79
N LEU A 265 0.81 -11.71 1.40
CA LEU A 265 1.41 -10.43 1.80
C LEU A 265 1.89 -9.63 0.59
N GLN A 266 2.54 -10.27 -0.39
CA GLN A 266 2.88 -9.65 -1.66
C GLN A 266 1.64 -9.11 -2.39
N GLU A 267 0.56 -9.90 -2.41
CA GLU A 267 -0.68 -9.50 -3.07
C GLU A 267 -1.29 -8.26 -2.39
N ILE A 268 -1.35 -8.25 -1.05
CA ILE A 268 -1.82 -7.08 -0.30
C ILE A 268 -0.93 -5.86 -0.57
N ALA A 269 0.39 -5.99 -0.46
CA ALA A 269 1.30 -4.86 -0.66
C ALA A 269 1.20 -4.27 -2.07
N ASN A 270 1.30 -5.12 -3.09
CA ASN A 270 1.28 -4.68 -4.49
C ASN A 270 -0.07 -4.04 -4.85
N ARG A 271 -1.20 -4.66 -4.46
CA ARG A 271 -2.54 -4.16 -4.82
C ARG A 271 -2.95 -2.91 -4.03
N THR A 272 -2.29 -2.63 -2.90
CA THR A 272 -2.52 -1.42 -2.07
C THR A 272 -1.40 -0.37 -2.19
N TYR A 273 -0.47 -0.53 -3.13
CA TYR A 273 0.63 0.41 -3.36
C TYR A 273 1.62 0.57 -2.20
N GLY A 274 1.73 -0.44 -1.36
CA GLY A 274 2.78 -0.55 -0.37
C GLY A 274 4.02 -1.27 -0.91
N ILE A 275 4.91 -1.62 0.02
CA ILE A 275 6.16 -2.33 -0.24
C ILE A 275 6.13 -3.66 0.50
N TYR A 276 6.59 -4.72 -0.17
CA TYR A 276 6.77 -6.03 0.44
C TYR A 276 8.24 -6.24 0.82
N HIS A 277 8.49 -6.73 2.03
CA HIS A 277 9.81 -7.18 2.47
C HIS A 277 9.75 -8.61 3.01
N HIS A 278 10.64 -9.46 2.49
CA HIS A 278 10.93 -10.77 3.05
C HIS A 278 12.24 -10.76 3.81
N ILE A 279 12.19 -11.14 5.09
CA ILE A 279 13.37 -11.13 5.96
C ILE A 279 13.60 -12.46 6.67
N TYR A 280 14.85 -12.72 7.04
CA TYR A 280 15.23 -14.00 7.65
C TYR A 280 15.91 -13.82 9.01
N LEU A 281 16.43 -12.63 9.28
CA LEU A 281 17.27 -12.33 10.43
C LEU A 281 16.61 -11.26 11.30
N THR A 282 16.54 -11.49 12.60
CA THR A 282 16.02 -10.58 13.63
C THR A 282 16.76 -9.26 13.66
N LYS A 283 18.06 -9.24 13.33
CA LYS A 283 18.83 -7.99 13.14
C LYS A 283 18.26 -7.07 12.06
N GLU A 284 17.42 -7.59 11.16
CA GLU A 284 16.80 -6.84 10.07
C GLU A 284 15.58 -6.05 10.53
N PHE A 285 15.02 -6.41 11.69
CA PHE A 285 13.89 -5.70 12.29
C PHE A 285 14.24 -4.23 12.50
N ASP A 286 15.50 -3.96 12.90
CA ASP A 286 16.05 -2.63 13.15
C ASP A 286 16.00 -1.67 11.95
N TYR A 287 15.81 -2.20 10.74
CA TYR A 287 15.85 -1.44 9.50
C TYR A 287 14.52 -1.42 8.76
N VAL A 288 13.72 -2.49 8.82
CA VAL A 288 12.55 -2.62 7.93
C VAL A 288 11.50 -1.53 8.15
N PHE A 289 11.21 -1.15 9.39
CA PHE A 289 10.24 -0.09 9.69
C PHE A 289 10.78 1.30 9.29
N ASP A 290 12.07 1.53 9.47
CA ASP A 290 12.74 2.78 9.12
C ASP A 290 12.89 2.94 7.60
N ASP A 291 13.10 1.84 6.87
CA ASP A 291 13.14 1.83 5.41
C ASP A 291 11.80 2.28 4.84
N VAL A 292 10.69 1.64 5.24
CA VAL A 292 9.35 2.02 4.77
C VAL A 292 9.04 3.48 5.12
N TYR A 293 9.35 3.90 6.35
CA TYR A 293 9.15 5.28 6.79
C TYR A 293 9.99 6.28 5.99
N THR A 294 11.25 5.95 5.71
CA THR A 294 12.17 6.77 4.92
C THR A 294 11.68 6.90 3.48
N ARG A 295 11.21 5.81 2.87
CA ARG A 295 10.68 5.80 1.48
C ARG A 295 9.41 6.61 1.32
N LEU A 296 8.52 6.62 2.32
CA LEU A 296 7.32 7.46 2.31
C LEU A 296 7.65 8.97 2.34
N ASN A 297 8.81 9.32 2.89
CA ASN A 297 9.28 10.70 3.02
C ASN A 297 10.20 11.16 1.90
N ASN A 298 10.91 10.23 1.27
CA ASN A 298 11.97 10.55 0.33
C ASN A 298 11.81 9.68 -0.92
N TYR A 299 11.50 10.30 -2.04
CA TYR A 299 11.34 9.60 -3.33
C TYR A 299 11.42 10.58 -4.49
N TYR A 300 11.82 10.06 -5.63
CA TYR A 300 11.57 10.69 -6.93
C TYR A 300 10.24 10.18 -7.47
N LEU A 301 9.44 11.10 -7.99
CA LEU A 301 8.13 10.83 -8.56
C LEU A 301 8.18 11.07 -10.07
N ILE A 302 7.72 10.07 -10.81
CA ILE A 302 7.43 10.20 -12.25
C ILE A 302 5.94 10.00 -12.43
N GLU A 303 5.27 10.99 -13.01
CA GLU A 303 3.88 10.91 -13.39
C GLU A 303 3.75 10.90 -14.91
N TYR A 304 2.92 10.00 -15.42
CA TYR A 304 2.65 9.86 -16.84
C TYR A 304 1.26 9.28 -17.08
N ASP A 305 0.74 9.50 -18.27
CA ASP A 305 -0.54 8.92 -18.67
C ASP A 305 -0.26 7.62 -19.45
N VAL A 306 -1.07 6.59 -19.21
CA VAL A 306 -1.05 5.33 -19.97
C VAL A 306 -2.28 5.21 -20.86
N ASP A 307 -2.09 4.60 -22.03
CA ASP A 307 -3.11 4.50 -23.08
C ASP A 307 -3.72 3.09 -23.22
N SER A 308 -3.60 2.25 -22.18
CA SER A 308 -4.21 0.92 -22.12
C SER A 308 -4.49 0.46 -20.69
N PHE A 309 -5.40 -0.51 -20.54
CA PHE A 309 -5.52 -1.33 -19.33
C PHE A 309 -4.83 -2.69 -19.52
N GLY A 310 -4.38 -3.31 -18.44
CA GLY A 310 -3.79 -4.64 -18.41
C GLY A 310 -2.45 -4.67 -17.69
N GLU A 311 -1.64 -5.66 -18.06
CA GLU A 311 -0.27 -5.82 -17.59
C GLU A 311 0.66 -4.81 -18.27
N HIS A 312 1.37 -4.07 -17.44
CA HIS A 312 2.39 -3.11 -17.83
C HIS A 312 3.74 -3.50 -17.22
N LYS A 313 4.81 -3.16 -17.93
CA LYS A 313 6.17 -3.25 -17.44
C LYS A 313 6.87 -1.92 -17.62
N LEU A 314 7.08 -1.23 -16.49
CA LEU A 314 7.85 0.00 -16.40
C LEU A 314 9.33 -0.35 -16.31
N LYS A 315 10.15 0.22 -17.19
CA LYS A 315 11.59 0.17 -17.15
C LYS A 315 12.14 1.57 -16.93
N LEU A 316 12.85 1.76 -15.82
CA LEU A 316 13.56 2.99 -15.50
C LEU A 316 15.05 2.76 -15.70
N LYS A 317 15.69 3.59 -16.53
CA LYS A 317 17.13 3.58 -16.76
C LYS A 317 17.78 4.88 -16.30
N ILE A 318 18.84 4.74 -15.52
CA ILE A 318 19.75 5.79 -15.09
C ILE A 318 21.10 5.61 -15.78
N CYS A 319 21.64 6.68 -16.36
CA CYS A 319 22.91 6.69 -17.05
C CYS A 319 23.91 7.52 -16.26
N LEU A 320 25.00 6.89 -15.79
CA LEU A 320 25.99 7.57 -14.96
C LEU A 320 27.39 7.11 -15.34
N ASP A 321 28.26 8.06 -15.68
CA ASP A 321 29.67 7.82 -16.05
C ASP A 321 29.85 6.73 -17.12
N GLY A 322 28.96 6.71 -18.13
CA GLY A 322 28.99 5.73 -19.22
C GLY A 322 28.47 4.34 -18.85
N LYS A 323 27.94 4.15 -17.63
CA LYS A 323 27.25 2.93 -17.20
C LYS A 323 25.74 3.15 -17.19
N GLU A 324 25.00 2.08 -17.46
CA GLU A 324 23.55 2.03 -17.30
C GLU A 324 23.19 1.25 -16.04
N TYR A 325 22.28 1.82 -15.26
CA TYR A 325 21.64 1.18 -14.13
C TYR A 325 20.14 1.20 -14.41
N PHE A 326 19.43 0.13 -14.09
CA PHE A 326 18.01 0.09 -14.36
C PHE A 326 17.27 -0.73 -13.33
N ASP A 327 15.97 -0.47 -13.24
CA ASP A 327 15.02 -1.34 -12.57
C ASP A 327 13.80 -1.55 -13.45
N GLU A 328 13.13 -2.66 -13.26
CA GLU A 328 11.91 -3.03 -13.96
C GLU A 328 10.80 -3.33 -12.94
N TYR A 329 9.65 -2.72 -13.13
CA TYR A 329 8.48 -2.93 -12.27
C TYR A 329 7.29 -3.35 -13.12
N SER A 330 6.71 -4.50 -12.78
CA SER A 330 5.50 -4.98 -13.45
C SER A 330 4.29 -4.60 -12.60
N TYR A 331 3.24 -4.09 -13.25
CA TYR A 331 2.00 -3.73 -12.60
C TYR A 331 0.81 -4.00 -13.51
N ASP A 332 -0.31 -4.42 -12.92
CA ASP A 332 -1.57 -4.54 -13.61
C ASP A 332 -2.46 -3.37 -13.22
N ASN A 333 -2.78 -2.49 -14.17
CA ASN A 333 -3.70 -1.37 -13.95
C ASN A 333 -5.17 -1.73 -14.26
N THR A 334 -5.45 -3.01 -14.49
CA THR A 334 -6.80 -3.54 -14.63
C THR A 334 -7.60 -3.25 -13.36
N PRO A 335 -8.76 -2.58 -13.46
CA PRO A 335 -9.59 -2.38 -12.29
C PRO A 335 -10.18 -3.71 -11.79
N PRO A 336 -10.30 -3.93 -10.47
CA PRO A 336 -10.91 -5.14 -9.93
C PRO A 336 -12.36 -5.33 -10.39
N VAL A 337 -12.80 -6.58 -10.51
CA VAL A 337 -14.24 -6.88 -10.75
C VAL A 337 -15.09 -6.29 -9.63
N GLY A 338 -16.22 -5.69 -9.98
CA GLY A 338 -17.08 -4.98 -9.04
C GLY A 338 -16.60 -3.59 -8.63
N SER A 339 -15.45 -3.13 -9.14
CA SER A 339 -15.00 -1.74 -8.95
C SER A 339 -15.70 -0.80 -9.94
N LEU A 340 -16.05 0.40 -9.45
CA LEU A 340 -16.58 1.49 -10.24
C LEU A 340 -15.42 2.42 -10.60
N VAL A 341 -15.20 2.64 -11.90
CA VAL A 341 -14.00 3.30 -12.43
C VAL A 341 -14.41 4.51 -13.26
N LEU A 342 -13.77 5.64 -13.01
CA LEU A 342 -13.99 6.85 -13.81
C LEU A 342 -13.41 6.66 -15.22
N LEU A 343 -14.26 6.80 -16.25
CA LEU A 343 -13.82 6.70 -17.65
C LEU A 343 -13.25 8.03 -18.18
N ASN A 344 -13.20 9.08 -17.35
CA ASN A 344 -12.70 10.42 -17.67
C ASN A 344 -13.14 10.96 -19.04
N VAL A 345 -14.42 10.73 -19.38
CA VAL A 345 -15.03 11.26 -20.60
C VAL A 345 -15.68 12.61 -20.33
N LEU A 346 -15.54 13.52 -21.30
CA LEU A 346 -15.95 14.91 -21.20
C LEU A 346 -17.06 15.18 -22.19
N PHE A 347 -18.03 15.97 -21.72
CA PHE A 347 -19.15 16.47 -22.50
C PHE A 347 -19.21 17.99 -22.37
N ASP A 348 -19.68 18.68 -23.41
CA ASP A 348 -20.06 20.08 -23.26
C ASP A 348 -21.27 20.23 -22.32
N HIS A 349 -21.44 21.42 -21.75
CA HIS A 349 -22.63 21.78 -21.00
C HIS A 349 -23.88 21.47 -21.83
N ASP A 350 -24.81 20.74 -21.21
CA ASP A 350 -26.09 20.36 -21.81
C ASP A 350 -26.01 19.49 -23.07
N LYS A 351 -24.86 18.85 -23.33
CA LYS A 351 -24.68 17.92 -24.45
C LYS A 351 -24.37 16.50 -24.00
N SER A 352 -24.68 15.55 -24.89
CA SER A 352 -24.27 14.14 -24.81
C SER A 352 -23.25 13.75 -25.89
N THR A 353 -22.80 14.68 -26.73
CA THR A 353 -21.73 14.41 -27.70
C THR A 353 -20.39 14.33 -26.99
N LEU A 354 -19.65 13.23 -27.19
CA LEU A 354 -18.30 13.03 -26.66
C LEU A 354 -17.32 14.03 -27.27
N LYS A 355 -16.49 14.63 -26.41
CA LYS A 355 -15.37 15.46 -26.84
C LYS A 355 -14.26 14.62 -27.46
N LYS A 356 -13.43 15.24 -28.31
CA LYS A 356 -12.33 14.54 -29.00
C LYS A 356 -11.31 13.98 -28.01
N GLU A 357 -11.05 14.74 -26.96
CA GLU A 357 -10.16 14.43 -25.84
C GLU A 357 -10.58 13.15 -25.11
N SER A 358 -11.86 12.78 -25.19
CA SER A 358 -12.42 11.59 -24.53
C SER A 358 -12.31 10.31 -25.35
N LYS A 359 -11.94 10.41 -26.63
CA LYS A 359 -11.85 9.24 -27.52
C LYS A 359 -10.78 8.25 -27.06
N ASN A 360 -9.68 8.73 -26.47
CA ASN A 360 -8.62 7.86 -25.98
C ASN A 360 -9.11 6.98 -24.83
N ALA A 361 -9.80 7.56 -23.83
CA ALA A 361 -10.33 6.79 -22.71
C ALA A 361 -11.36 5.74 -23.15
N VAL A 362 -12.24 6.08 -24.10
CA VAL A 362 -13.19 5.12 -24.68
C VAL A 362 -12.45 4.02 -25.47
N LYS A 363 -11.40 4.37 -26.23
CA LYS A 363 -10.56 3.41 -26.94
C LYS A 363 -9.83 2.45 -26.00
N MET A 364 -9.26 2.96 -24.90
CA MET A 364 -8.63 2.15 -23.85
C MET A 364 -9.58 1.07 -23.33
N LEU A 365 -10.80 1.47 -22.96
CA LEU A 365 -11.82 0.54 -22.49
C LEU A 365 -12.23 -0.45 -23.59
N ALA A 366 -12.38 0.00 -24.84
CA ALA A 366 -12.71 -0.88 -25.96
C ALA A 366 -11.63 -1.94 -26.20
N ASP A 367 -10.36 -1.55 -26.19
CA ASP A 367 -9.24 -2.47 -26.40
C ASP A 367 -9.17 -3.50 -25.27
N TYR A 368 -9.37 -3.08 -24.02
CA TYR A 368 -9.45 -3.98 -22.87
C TYR A 368 -10.64 -4.96 -22.95
N MET A 369 -11.83 -4.49 -23.33
CA MET A 369 -12.98 -5.37 -23.53
C MET A 369 -12.76 -6.37 -24.68
N LYS A 370 -12.00 -6.01 -25.72
CA LYS A 370 -11.66 -6.93 -26.81
C LYS A 370 -10.62 -7.97 -26.39
N SER A 371 -9.64 -7.61 -25.55
CA SER A 371 -8.66 -8.57 -25.02
C SER A 371 -9.24 -9.51 -23.98
N SER A 372 -10.36 -9.14 -23.36
CA SER A 372 -11.05 -9.90 -22.31
C SER A 372 -12.48 -10.26 -22.75
N PRO A 373 -12.70 -11.31 -23.58
CA PRO A 373 -14.00 -11.59 -24.20
C PRO A 373 -15.16 -11.83 -23.22
N GLU A 374 -14.86 -12.35 -22.04
CA GLU A 374 -15.86 -12.63 -20.99
C GLU A 374 -16.29 -11.38 -20.21
N LEU A 375 -15.51 -10.29 -20.29
CA LEU A 375 -15.76 -9.08 -19.52
C LEU A 375 -17.07 -8.42 -19.93
N LYS A 376 -17.91 -8.08 -18.95
CA LYS A 376 -19.08 -7.23 -19.12
C LYS A 376 -18.91 -5.96 -18.32
N ILE A 377 -19.54 -4.89 -18.78
CA ILE A 377 -19.53 -3.61 -18.06
C ILE A 377 -20.93 -3.01 -17.95
N GLU A 378 -21.10 -2.18 -16.94
CA GLU A 378 -22.22 -1.26 -16.82
C GLU A 378 -21.70 0.18 -16.78
N LEU A 379 -22.14 1.02 -17.73
CA LEU A 379 -21.80 2.43 -17.79
C LEU A 379 -22.74 3.26 -16.92
N HIS A 380 -22.20 4.10 -16.04
CA HIS A 380 -22.96 4.98 -15.18
C HIS A 380 -22.78 6.43 -15.61
N GLY A 381 -23.89 7.07 -16.02
CA GLY A 381 -23.90 8.50 -16.36
C GLY A 381 -24.28 9.36 -15.16
N HIS A 382 -23.63 10.52 -15.01
CA HIS A 382 -23.93 11.49 -13.95
C HIS A 382 -24.01 12.94 -14.48
N THR A 383 -24.75 13.77 -13.77
CA THR A 383 -24.80 15.23 -13.94
C THR A 383 -24.42 15.92 -12.63
N ASP A 384 -24.21 17.23 -12.70
CA ASP A 384 -24.28 18.07 -11.50
C ASP A 384 -25.75 18.33 -11.12
N ASN A 385 -25.96 19.06 -10.03
CA ASN A 385 -27.29 19.41 -9.51
C ASN A 385 -27.94 20.63 -10.18
N THR A 386 -27.40 21.12 -11.30
CA THR A 386 -28.00 22.26 -11.99
C THR A 386 -29.13 21.77 -12.91
N GLY A 387 -30.25 22.47 -12.89
CA GLY A 387 -31.42 22.11 -13.71
C GLY A 387 -32.44 21.22 -13.01
N ASN A 388 -33.32 20.61 -13.80
CA ASN A 388 -34.42 19.77 -13.31
C ASN A 388 -33.97 18.31 -13.17
N ALA A 389 -34.36 17.63 -12.10
CA ALA A 389 -33.96 16.25 -11.82
C ALA A 389 -34.33 15.25 -12.94
N ASP A 390 -35.55 15.34 -13.50
CA ASP A 390 -35.98 14.45 -14.60
C ASP A 390 -35.18 14.71 -15.87
N TYR A 391 -34.81 15.98 -16.10
CA TYR A 391 -33.94 16.37 -17.19
C TYR A 391 -32.54 15.80 -17.02
N ASN A 392 -31.97 15.95 -15.82
CA ASN A 392 -30.64 15.45 -15.46
C ASN A 392 -30.55 13.93 -15.59
N LEU A 393 -31.59 13.22 -15.16
CA LEU A 393 -31.68 11.77 -15.34
C LEU A 393 -31.60 11.38 -16.83
N LYS A 394 -32.44 11.99 -17.68
CA LYS A 394 -32.43 11.75 -19.13
C LYS A 394 -31.11 12.14 -19.79
N LEU A 395 -30.47 13.23 -19.36
CA LEU A 395 -29.18 13.67 -19.88
C LEU A 395 -28.08 12.67 -19.50
N SER A 396 -28.08 12.19 -18.27
CA SER A 396 -27.12 11.19 -17.79
C SER A 396 -27.25 9.85 -18.52
N ASP A 397 -28.48 9.38 -18.79
CA ASP A 397 -28.75 8.20 -19.61
C ASP A 397 -28.16 8.35 -21.01
N LYS A 398 -28.46 9.47 -21.69
CA LYS A 398 -27.96 9.74 -23.05
C LYS A 398 -26.44 9.79 -23.13
N ARG A 399 -25.76 10.29 -22.09
CA ARG A 399 -24.29 10.30 -22.03
C ARG A 399 -23.72 8.90 -21.94
N ALA A 400 -24.26 8.06 -21.06
CA ALA A 400 -23.83 6.68 -20.92
C ALA A 400 -24.14 5.86 -22.20
N GLU A 401 -25.30 6.09 -22.82
CA GLU A 401 -25.66 5.52 -24.13
C GLU A 401 -24.70 5.96 -25.23
N THR A 402 -24.28 7.24 -25.26
CA THR A 402 -23.31 7.72 -26.25
C THR A 402 -21.98 6.99 -26.12
N VAL A 403 -21.48 6.78 -24.89
CA VAL A 403 -20.25 6.01 -24.66
C VAL A 403 -20.42 4.56 -25.14
N LYS A 404 -21.55 3.91 -24.83
CA LYS A 404 -21.86 2.56 -25.35
C LYS A 404 -21.78 2.52 -26.88
N ASN A 405 -22.40 3.48 -27.56
CA ASN A 405 -22.42 3.52 -29.02
C ASN A 405 -21.01 3.68 -29.61
N GLU A 406 -20.15 4.49 -28.99
CA GLU A 406 -18.75 4.61 -29.39
C GLU A 406 -17.95 3.31 -29.14
N LEU A 407 -18.16 2.62 -28.01
CA LEU A 407 -17.54 1.31 -27.75
C LEU A 407 -17.96 0.27 -28.80
N VAL A 408 -19.25 0.25 -29.18
CA VAL A 408 -19.76 -0.61 -30.25
C VAL A 408 -19.14 -0.26 -31.59
N ALA A 409 -19.00 1.02 -31.91
CA ALA A 409 -18.32 1.48 -33.13
C ALA A 409 -16.85 1.06 -33.18
N LEU A 410 -16.20 0.89 -32.02
CA LEU A 410 -14.84 0.38 -31.87
C LEU A 410 -14.74 -1.16 -31.86
N GLY A 411 -15.87 -1.86 -32.07
CA GLY A 411 -15.93 -3.31 -32.25
C GLY A 411 -16.26 -4.12 -31.00
N VAL A 412 -16.69 -3.49 -29.90
CA VAL A 412 -17.18 -4.21 -28.72
C VAL A 412 -18.62 -4.68 -28.96
N GLU A 413 -18.93 -5.92 -28.57
CA GLU A 413 -20.29 -6.44 -28.68
C GLU A 413 -21.24 -5.70 -27.73
N GLY A 414 -22.30 -5.10 -28.27
CA GLY A 414 -23.23 -4.28 -27.49
C GLY A 414 -24.01 -5.02 -26.40
N SER A 415 -24.08 -6.35 -26.46
CA SER A 415 -24.67 -7.24 -25.43
C SER A 415 -23.83 -7.27 -24.14
N ARG A 416 -22.54 -6.92 -24.23
CA ARG A 416 -21.59 -6.88 -23.11
C ARG A 416 -21.58 -5.53 -22.39
N ILE A 417 -22.34 -4.56 -22.89
CA ILE A 417 -22.39 -3.18 -22.37
C ILE A 417 -23.82 -2.85 -21.97
N SER A 418 -24.04 -2.70 -20.68
CA SER A 418 -25.24 -2.08 -20.11
C SER A 418 -24.95 -0.63 -19.74
N PHE A 419 -25.98 0.18 -19.54
CA PHE A 419 -25.82 1.55 -19.08
C PHE A 419 -27.01 2.01 -18.23
N THR A 420 -26.75 2.91 -17.29
CA THR A 420 -27.73 3.50 -16.37
C THR A 420 -27.34 4.96 -16.07
N GLY A 421 -28.27 5.88 -16.24
CA GLY A 421 -28.16 7.26 -15.78
C GLY A 421 -28.57 7.41 -14.32
N HIS A 422 -27.80 8.16 -13.54
CA HIS A 422 -28.09 8.45 -12.13
C HIS A 422 -28.48 9.91 -11.88
N GLY A 423 -28.51 10.75 -12.92
CA GLY A 423 -28.70 12.19 -12.79
C GLY A 423 -27.70 12.80 -11.80
N ASP A 424 -28.21 13.61 -10.87
CA ASP A 424 -27.46 14.30 -9.82
C ASP A 424 -27.49 13.58 -8.46
N THR A 425 -28.07 12.37 -8.39
CA THR A 425 -28.33 11.65 -7.13
C THR A 425 -27.09 11.05 -6.47
N LYS A 426 -25.96 11.00 -7.18
CA LYS A 426 -24.69 10.42 -6.72
C LYS A 426 -23.50 11.38 -6.94
N PRO A 427 -23.45 12.51 -6.22
CA PRO A 427 -22.33 13.45 -6.31
C PRO A 427 -21.09 12.86 -5.65
N ILE A 428 -19.92 13.10 -6.25
CA ILE A 428 -18.60 12.75 -5.70
C ILE A 428 -17.83 13.99 -5.24
N ALA A 429 -18.34 15.18 -5.55
CA ALA A 429 -17.74 16.45 -5.19
C ALA A 429 -18.81 17.49 -4.83
N ASP A 430 -18.38 18.60 -4.20
CA ASP A 430 -19.27 19.68 -3.78
C ASP A 430 -19.89 20.43 -4.97
N ASN A 431 -21.19 20.25 -5.15
CA ASN A 431 -21.98 20.91 -6.19
C ASN A 431 -22.08 22.43 -6.05
N ASN A 432 -21.65 23.02 -4.93
CA ASN A 432 -21.62 24.48 -4.77
C ASN A 432 -20.45 25.12 -5.53
N THR A 433 -19.39 24.37 -5.82
CA THR A 433 -18.21 24.86 -6.54
C THR A 433 -18.27 24.54 -8.04
N ASN A 434 -17.64 25.37 -8.87
CA ASN A 434 -17.53 25.08 -10.31
C ASN A 434 -16.78 23.78 -10.58
N ASP A 435 -15.68 23.56 -9.86
CA ASP A 435 -14.84 22.38 -10.01
C ASP A 435 -15.57 21.12 -9.55
N GLY A 436 -16.29 21.17 -8.41
CA GLY A 436 -17.08 20.04 -7.94
C GLY A 436 -18.23 19.70 -8.87
N ARG A 437 -18.91 20.69 -9.47
CA ARG A 437 -19.88 20.43 -10.55
C ARG A 437 -19.24 19.79 -11.77
N ALA A 438 -18.04 20.23 -12.16
CA ALA A 438 -17.32 19.62 -13.27
C ALA A 438 -17.00 18.15 -13.00
N ASN A 439 -16.54 17.82 -11.79
CA ASN A 439 -16.28 16.45 -11.37
C ASN A 439 -17.56 15.59 -11.32
N ASN A 440 -18.71 16.17 -10.94
CA ASN A 440 -19.98 15.45 -10.92
C ASN A 440 -20.55 15.16 -12.32
N ARG A 441 -20.21 15.95 -13.34
CA ARG A 441 -20.56 15.69 -14.74
C ARG A 441 -19.61 14.66 -15.36
N ARG A 442 -19.80 13.39 -15.00
CA ARG A 442 -18.89 12.29 -15.34
C ARG A 442 -19.59 11.05 -15.91
N THR A 443 -18.79 10.13 -16.41
CA THR A 443 -19.22 8.75 -16.68
C THR A 443 -18.22 7.78 -16.08
N GLU A 444 -18.76 6.76 -15.42
CA GLU A 444 -18.00 5.68 -14.79
C GLU A 444 -18.39 4.35 -15.45
N PHE A 445 -17.59 3.32 -15.27
CA PHE A 445 -17.94 1.95 -15.64
C PHE A 445 -17.71 1.01 -14.47
N LEU A 446 -18.64 0.08 -14.29
CA LEU A 446 -18.55 -1.02 -13.34
C LEU A 446 -18.17 -2.29 -14.10
N LEU A 447 -17.08 -2.96 -13.69
CA LEU A 447 -16.78 -4.29 -14.20
C LEU A 447 -17.74 -5.31 -13.57
N ARG A 448 -18.39 -6.11 -14.41
CA ARG A 448 -19.44 -7.07 -14.04
C ARG A 448 -18.98 -8.52 -14.12
#